data_AF-J9EIK5-F1
#
_entry.id   AF-J9EIK5-F1
#
_cell.length_a   1.000
_cell.length_b   1.000
_cell.length_c   1.000
_cell.angle_alpha   90.00
_cell.angle_beta   90.00
_cell.angle_gamma   90.00
#
_symmetry.space_group_name_H-M   'P 1'
#
loop_
_entity.id
_entity.type
_entity.pdbx_description
1 polymer ?
#
loop_
_entity_poly.entity_id
_entity_poly.type
_entity_poly.pdbx_seq_one_letter_code
_entity_poly.pdbx_strand_id
1 'polypeptide(L)'
;SRAQVLVYIDQLQLPCKATCTTYLELKFKADMILTGSRHCCELPNAWIASESDTFVIIYKANILTDGFGTWGFKLRYKLCKF
;
A
#
# COMPACT_ATOMS: atom_id res chain seq x y z
N SER A 1 -20.89 -8.37 -14.19
CA SER A 1 -20.40 -8.35 -12.80
C SER A 1 -19.16 -7.49 -12.74
N ARG A 2 -19.23 -6.32 -12.10
CA ARG A 2 -18.04 -5.49 -11.86
C ARG A 2 -17.47 -5.93 -10.51
N ALA A 3 -16.29 -6.54 -10.50
CA ALA A 3 -15.63 -6.95 -9.26
C ALA A 3 -14.65 -5.86 -8.82
N GLN A 4 -14.59 -5.60 -7.51
CA GLN A 4 -13.63 -4.70 -6.89
C GLN A 4 -12.95 -5.39 -5.72
N VAL A 5 -11.69 -5.03 -5.47
CA VAL A 5 -10.92 -5.44 -4.30
C VAL A 5 -10.86 -4.24 -3.36
N LEU A 6 -11.30 -4.43 -2.12
CA LEU A 6 -11.13 -3.43 -1.07
C LEU A 6 -9.97 -3.85 -0.19
N VAL A 7 -9.05 -2.92 0.08
CA VAL A 7 -7.90 -3.12 0.96
C VAL A 7 -7.95 -2.13 2.10
N TYR A 8 -7.61 -2.59 3.31
CA TYR A 8 -7.42 -1.76 4.50
C TYR A 8 -6.04 -2.05 5.10
N ILE A 9 -5.25 -1.02 5.36
CA ILE A 9 -3.93 -1.16 6.00
C ILE A 9 -4.13 -1.01 7.50
N ASP A 10 -4.04 -2.12 8.25
CA ASP A 10 -4.22 -2.14 9.70
C ASP A 10 -3.01 -1.60 10.45
N GLN A 11 -1.81 -1.90 9.96
CA GLN A 11 -0.56 -1.47 10.58
C GLN A 11 0.43 -1.15 9.47
N LEU A 12 1.18 -0.05 9.62
CA LEU A 12 2.29 0.32 8.77
C LEU A 12 3.42 0.79 9.67
N GLN A 13 4.40 -0.07 9.86
CA GLN A 13 5.59 0.21 10.65
C GLN A 13 6.77 0.28 9.70
N LEU A 14 6.97 1.46 9.11
CA LEU A 14 8.08 1.72 8.21
C LEU A 14 8.92 2.91 8.74
N PRO A 15 10.19 3.03 8.30
CA PRO A 15 11.02 4.18 8.64
C PRO A 15 10.38 5.49 8.18
N CYS A 16 10.06 6.37 9.13
CA CYS A 16 9.50 7.68 8.81
C CYS A 16 10.63 8.71 8.63
N LYS A 17 10.81 9.17 7.39
CA LYS A 17 11.83 10.15 6.99
C LYS A 17 11.21 11.17 6.04
N ALA A 18 11.84 12.34 5.92
CA ALA A 18 11.41 13.41 5.01
C ALA A 18 11.25 12.91 3.55
N THR A 19 12.10 11.98 3.11
CA THR A 19 11.95 11.25 1.85
C THR A 19 11.84 9.76 2.13
N CYS A 20 10.68 9.17 1.82
CA CYS A 20 10.48 7.73 1.98
C CYS A 20 11.39 6.94 1.03
N THR A 21 12.41 6.27 1.58
CA THR A 21 13.27 5.30 0.87
C THR A 21 12.75 3.87 0.97
N THR A 22 12.10 3.57 2.09
CA THR A 22 11.28 2.38 2.31
C THR A 22 9.82 2.81 2.31
N TYR A 23 8.97 2.14 1.53
CA TYR A 23 7.56 2.49 1.41
C TYR A 23 6.69 1.32 0.91
N LEU A 24 5.40 1.45 1.17
CA LEU A 24 4.34 0.68 0.54
C LEU A 24 3.73 1.50 -0.59
N GLU A 25 3.86 1.05 -1.84
CA GLU A 25 3.20 1.66 -2.99
C GLU A 25 1.90 0.90 -3.30
N LEU A 26 0.80 1.63 -3.39
CA LEU A 26 -0.54 1.09 -3.66
C LEU A 26 -0.98 1.52 -5.06
N LYS A 27 -1.34 0.53 -5.90
CA LYS A 27 -1.94 0.77 -7.22
C LYS A 27 -3.31 0.12 -7.28
N PHE A 28 -4.32 0.95 -7.49
CA PHE A 28 -5.73 0.56 -7.46
C PHE A 28 -6.56 1.24 -8.55
N LYS A 29 -5.93 2.07 -9.40
CA LYS A 29 -6.55 2.70 -10.56
C LYS A 29 -6.52 1.78 -11.77
N ALA A 30 -7.44 1.97 -12.71
CA ALA A 30 -7.58 1.16 -13.91
C ALA A 30 -6.36 1.21 -14.84
N ASP A 31 -5.68 2.36 -14.88
CA ASP A 31 -4.47 2.58 -15.68
C ASP A 31 -3.19 2.06 -15.04
N MET A 32 -3.27 1.62 -13.77
CA MET A 32 -2.13 1.13 -12.99
C MET A 32 -0.90 2.04 -13.08
N ILE A 33 -1.11 3.37 -13.04
CA ILE A 33 -0.06 4.40 -13.22
C ILE A 33 1.32 3.99 -12.68
N LEU A 34 2.37 4.32 -13.44
CA LEU A 34 3.77 3.95 -13.14
C LEU A 34 4.20 4.26 -11.70
N THR A 35 3.66 5.31 -11.08
CA THR A 35 3.84 5.60 -9.66
C THR A 35 2.50 5.69 -8.95
N GLY A 36 2.15 4.66 -8.17
CA GLY A 36 1.01 4.68 -7.25
C GLY A 36 1.27 5.54 -6.02
N SER A 37 0.27 5.67 -5.14
CA SER A 37 0.47 6.39 -3.86
C SER A 37 1.45 5.62 -2.97
N ARG A 38 2.43 6.32 -2.37
CA ARG A 38 3.49 5.73 -1.54
C ARG A 38 3.33 6.14 -0.08
N HIS A 39 3.41 5.16 0.82
CA HIS A 39 3.17 5.34 2.25
C HIS A 39 4.37 4.83 3.06
N CYS A 40 4.89 5.65 3.99
CA CYS A 40 5.91 5.23 4.96
C CYS A 40 5.69 5.73 6.40
N CYS A 41 4.97 6.85 6.58
CA CYS A 41 4.68 7.41 7.91
C CYS A 41 3.20 7.39 8.26
N GLU A 42 2.35 7.65 7.27
CA GLU A 42 0.92 7.85 7.49
C GLU A 42 0.12 6.69 6.91
N LEU A 43 -0.91 6.31 7.66
CA LEU A 43 -1.89 5.34 7.22
C LEU A 43 -3.06 6.09 6.55
N PRO A 44 -3.59 5.58 5.43
CA PRO A 44 -4.82 6.10 4.83
C PRO A 44 -6.03 6.04 5.77
N ASN A 45 -5.99 5.22 6.83
CA ASN A 45 -7.06 4.99 7.82
C ASN A 45 -8.46 4.75 7.20
N ALA A 46 -8.51 4.23 5.98
CA ALA A 46 -9.73 4.03 5.21
C ALA A 46 -9.63 2.77 4.34
N TRP A 47 -10.79 2.21 3.99
CA TRP A 47 -10.86 1.19 2.95
C TRP A 47 -10.62 1.82 1.59
N ILE A 48 -9.70 1.25 0.82
CA ILE A 48 -9.37 1.68 -0.53
C ILE A 48 -9.97 0.66 -1.50
N ALA A 49 -10.88 1.11 -2.36
CA ALA A 49 -11.48 0.29 -3.41
C ALA A 49 -10.68 0.42 -4.71
N SER A 50 -10.41 -0.69 -5.38
CA SER A 50 -9.87 -0.68 -6.74
C SER A 50 -10.93 -0.29 -7.77
N GLU A 51 -10.52 0.39 -8.82
CA GLU A 51 -11.38 0.76 -9.96
C GLU A 51 -11.78 -0.47 -10.80
N SER A 52 -10.96 -1.53 -10.75
CA SER A 52 -11.20 -2.84 -11.39
C SER A 52 -11.10 -3.98 -10.36
N ASP A 53 -10.97 -5.21 -10.83
CA ASP A 53 -10.77 -6.45 -10.07
C ASP A 53 -9.35 -6.65 -9.51
N THR A 54 -8.45 -5.69 -9.72
CA THR A 54 -7.04 -5.82 -9.38
C THR A 54 -6.59 -4.71 -8.43
N PHE A 55 -5.84 -5.10 -7.39
CA PHE A 55 -5.16 -4.20 -6.47
C PHE A 55 -3.71 -4.68 -6.31
N VAL A 56 -2.73 -3.82 -6.56
CA VAL A 56 -1.30 -4.17 -6.46
C VAL A 56 -0.67 -3.45 -5.28
N ILE A 57 0.10 -4.22 -4.51
CA ILE A 57 0.84 -3.76 -3.34
C ILE A 57 2.31 -4.02 -3.61
N ILE A 58 3.13 -2.96 -3.60
CA ILE A 58 4.57 -3.04 -3.79
C ILE A 58 5.23 -2.59 -2.51
N TYR A 59 5.96 -3.50 -1.87
CA TYR A 59 6.81 -3.16 -0.73
C TYR A 59 8.23 -2.94 -1.21
N LYS A 60 8.72 -1.70 -1.09
CA LYS A 60 10.11 -1.33 -1.36
C LYS A 60 10.81 -1.10 -0.05
N ALA A 61 11.92 -1.81 0.19
CA ALA A 61 12.78 -1.62 1.35
C ALA A 61 14.17 -1.11 0.94
N ASN A 62 14.74 -0.21 1.74
CA ASN A 62 16.13 0.23 1.62
C ASN A 62 16.89 -0.08 2.91
N ILE A 63 17.49 -1.27 2.94
CA ILE A 63 18.24 -1.76 4.11
C ILE A 63 19.52 -0.96 4.41
N LEU A 64 20.05 -0.21 3.44
CA LEU A 64 21.30 0.53 3.60
C LEU A 64 21.10 1.82 4.39
N THR A 65 19.96 2.50 4.16
CA THR A 65 19.68 3.80 4.76
C THR A 65 18.84 3.70 6.01
N ASP A 66 18.03 2.64 6.14
CA ASP A 66 16.93 2.60 7.11
C ASP A 66 17.23 1.73 8.33
N GLY A 67 18.45 1.17 8.39
CA GLY A 67 18.95 0.42 9.53
C GLY A 67 18.23 -0.90 9.77
N PHE A 68 18.62 -1.58 10.84
CA PHE A 68 18.03 -2.83 11.28
C PHE A 68 16.90 -2.54 12.27
N GLY A 69 15.66 -2.63 11.80
CA GLY A 69 14.45 -2.51 12.61
C GLY A 69 13.40 -3.51 12.14
N THR A 70 12.39 -3.74 12.98
CA THR A 70 11.24 -4.57 12.61
C THR A 70 10.30 -3.75 11.73
N TRP A 71 10.55 -3.75 10.43
CA TRP A 71 9.75 -3.03 9.44
C TRP A 71 8.72 -3.95 8.80
N GLY A 72 7.49 -3.47 8.63
CA GLY A 72 6.44 -4.26 8.02
C GLY A 72 5.10 -3.56 7.97
N PHE A 73 4.11 -4.31 7.51
CA PHE A 73 2.73 -3.86 7.42
C PHE A 73 1.79 -5.04 7.63
N LYS A 74 0.57 -4.73 8.10
CA LYS A 74 -0.54 -5.65 8.19
C LYS A 74 -1.71 -5.07 7.40
N LEU A 75 -2.39 -5.90 6.63
CA LEU A 75 -3.55 -5.48 5.87
C LEU A 75 -4.64 -6.53 5.87
N ARG A 76 -5.85 -6.07 5.55
CA ARG A 76 -7.02 -6.88 5.25
C ARG A 76 -7.49 -6.58 3.84
N TYR A 77 -8.02 -7.59 3.16
CA TYR A 77 -8.65 -7.41 1.87
C TYR A 77 -9.98 -8.15 1.80
N LYS A 78 -10.88 -7.68 0.96
CA LYS A 78 -12.13 -8.38 0.62
C LYS A 78 -12.52 -8.14 -0.83
N LEU A 79 -13.17 -9.12 -1.42
CA LEU A 79 -13.77 -9.02 -2.75
C LEU A 79 -15.18 -8.46 -2.62
N CYS A 80 -15.49 -7.41 -3.37
CA CYS A 80 -16.84 -6.89 -3.56
C CYS A 80 -17.29 -7.20 -5.00
N LYS A 81 -18.40 -7.92 -5.14
CA LYS A 81 -19.05 -8.17 -6.42
C LYS A 81 -20.34 -7.37 -6.49
N PHE A 82 -20.52 -6.63 -7.58
CA PHE A 82 -21.75 -5.92 -7.94
C PHE A 82 -22.42 -6.59 -9.15
#